data_AF-A0A3D1VP03-F1
#
_entry.id   AF-A0A3D1VP03-F1
#
_cell.length_a   1.000
_cell.length_b   1.000
_cell.length_c   1.000
_cell.angle_alpha   90.00
_cell.angle_beta   90.00
_cell.angle_gamma   90.00
#
_symmetry.space_group_name_H-M   'P 1'
#
loop_
_entity.id
_entity.type
_entity.pdbx_description
1 polymer ?
#
loop_
_entity_poly.entity_id
_entity_poly.type
_entity_poly.pdbx_seq_one_letter_code
_entity_poly.pdbx_strand_id
1 'polypeptide(L)'
;MNMEFIYAIILGAVQGITEFLPVSSTAHLTLTEHLLLGKGMPLAFDVLLHLGTLMALLIYFREEIKSIFWGLYGRSQEGANLARMIAVAMVPTIAFGLLTKPSKEWAKDHLWVYGLGLLITAWMLYTANLKSALNAGKPLSSLDKSDALAIGAIQGIGGGFGISRSGSTISLGALRGLSLNAATRFSFLLG
;
A
#
# COMPACT_ATOMS: atom_id res chain seq x y z
N MET A 1 -30.62 -11.50 8.70
CA MET A 1 -29.26 -11.02 9.00
C MET A 1 -29.31 -10.15 10.23
N ASN A 2 -28.48 -10.39 11.25
CA ASN A 2 -28.36 -9.47 12.37
C ASN A 2 -27.57 -8.21 11.94
N MET A 3 -27.71 -7.13 12.69
CA MET A 3 -27.10 -5.83 12.35
C MET A 3 -25.58 -5.93 12.25
N GLU A 4 -24.95 -6.73 13.12
CA GLU A 4 -23.51 -6.95 13.13
C GLU A 4 -22.99 -7.58 11.84
N PHE A 5 -23.71 -8.55 11.27
CA PHE A 5 -23.33 -9.16 10.00
C PHE A 5 -23.47 -8.18 8.82
N ILE A 6 -24.47 -7.30 8.84
CA ILE A 6 -24.61 -6.22 7.84
C ILE A 6 -23.39 -5.29 7.92
N TYR A 7 -23.01 -4.87 9.12
CA TYR A 7 -21.83 -4.01 9.31
C TYR A 7 -20.55 -4.69 8.86
N ALA A 8 -20.39 -5.99 9.14
CA ALA A 8 -19.24 -6.75 8.67
C ALA A 8 -19.14 -6.77 7.13
N ILE A 9 -20.27 -6.92 6.43
CA ILE A 9 -20.31 -6.83 4.96
C ILE A 9 -19.91 -5.44 4.48
N ILE A 10 -20.46 -4.38 5.07
CA ILE A 10 -20.17 -3.00 4.68
C ILE A 10 -18.68 -2.69 4.90
N LEU A 11 -18.13 -3.00 6.08
CA LEU A 11 -16.73 -2.78 6.40
C LEU A 11 -15.81 -3.62 5.50
N GLY A 12 -16.18 -4.86 5.22
CA GLY A 12 -15.47 -5.71 4.26
C GLY A 12 -15.47 -5.14 2.84
N ALA A 13 -16.60 -4.58 2.38
CA ALA A 13 -16.69 -3.90 1.09
C ALA A 13 -15.83 -2.63 1.06
N VAL A 14 -15.86 -1.82 2.13
CA VAL A 14 -15.03 -0.62 2.26
C VAL A 14 -13.55 -1.00 2.20
N GLN A 15 -13.09 -1.95 3.02
CA GLN A 15 -11.71 -2.42 2.99
C GLN A 15 -11.35 -2.98 1.60
N GLY A 16 -12.18 -3.85 1.04
CA GLY A 16 -11.92 -4.50 -0.26
C GLY A 16 -11.79 -3.51 -1.42
N ILE A 17 -12.60 -2.45 -1.44
CA ILE A 17 -12.53 -1.42 -2.48
C ILE A 17 -11.32 -0.49 -2.24
N THR A 18 -11.12 -0.07 -0.99
CA THR A 18 -10.15 1.00 -0.67
C THR A 18 -8.72 0.53 -0.50
N GLU A 19 -8.48 -0.77 -0.26
CA GLU A 19 -7.11 -1.31 -0.14
C GLU A 19 -6.35 -1.24 -1.47
N PHE A 20 -7.05 -1.48 -2.58
CA PHE A 20 -6.46 -1.47 -3.92
C PHE A 20 -6.50 -0.09 -4.58
N LEU A 21 -7.29 0.84 -4.04
CA LEU A 21 -7.29 2.22 -4.51
C LEU A 21 -6.29 3.06 -3.69
N PRO A 22 -5.63 4.06 -4.30
CA PRO A 22 -4.68 4.91 -3.60
C PRO A 22 -5.39 5.97 -2.74
N VAL A 23 -6.33 5.54 -1.89
CA VAL A 23 -7.24 6.42 -1.13
C VAL A 23 -7.18 6.22 0.39
N SER A 24 -6.27 5.37 0.89
CA SER A 24 -6.08 5.04 2.31
C SER A 24 -7.26 4.26 2.90
N SER A 25 -7.15 2.93 2.85
CA SER A 25 -8.14 2.01 3.42
C SER A 25 -8.33 2.21 4.92
N THR A 26 -7.25 2.39 5.68
CA THR A 26 -7.31 2.65 7.12
C THR A 26 -8.17 3.88 7.43
N ALA A 27 -8.00 4.99 6.71
CA ALA A 27 -8.79 6.20 6.95
C ALA A 27 -10.29 5.99 6.69
N HIS A 28 -10.62 5.32 5.57
CA HIS A 28 -12.01 5.04 5.20
C HIS A 28 -12.66 4.02 6.14
N LEU A 29 -11.92 2.98 6.56
CA LEU A 29 -12.39 1.97 7.49
C LEU A 29 -12.66 2.59 8.86
N THR A 30 -11.69 3.31 9.45
CA THR A 30 -11.87 4.01 10.74
C THR A 30 -13.05 4.98 10.71
N LEU A 31 -13.21 5.76 9.64
CA LEU A 31 -14.34 6.68 9.50
C LEU A 31 -15.68 5.92 9.43
N THR A 32 -15.74 4.85 8.64
CA THR A 32 -16.96 4.06 8.50
C THR A 32 -17.35 3.38 9.81
N GLU A 33 -16.39 2.84 10.56
CA GLU A 33 -16.62 2.28 11.88
C GLU A 33 -17.15 3.32 12.86
N HIS A 34 -16.55 4.51 12.87
CA HIS A 34 -17.03 5.59 13.73
C HIS A 34 -18.46 6.01 13.39
N LEU A 35 -18.81 6.08 12.10
CA LEU A 35 -20.15 6.45 11.64
C LEU A 35 -21.21 5.38 11.92
N LEU A 36 -20.87 4.09 11.78
CA LEU A 36 -21.82 2.98 11.95
C LEU A 36 -21.95 2.50 13.40
N LEU A 37 -20.83 2.47 14.14
CA LEU A 37 -20.72 1.83 15.45
C LEU A 37 -20.43 2.82 16.59
N GLY A 38 -20.05 4.06 16.26
CA GLY A 38 -19.59 5.06 17.24
C GLY A 38 -18.20 4.76 17.84
N LYS A 39 -17.60 3.62 17.49
CA LYS A 39 -16.29 3.14 17.97
C LYS A 39 -15.62 2.25 16.92
N GLY A 40 -14.30 2.08 17.03
CA GLY A 40 -13.56 1.15 16.18
C GLY A 40 -13.88 -0.31 16.47
N MET A 41 -13.72 -1.16 15.47
CA MET A 41 -13.79 -2.61 15.65
C MET A 41 -12.55 -3.14 16.38
N PRO A 42 -12.59 -4.35 16.96
CA PRO A 42 -11.40 -4.98 17.52
C PRO A 42 -10.32 -5.17 16.44
N LEU A 43 -9.05 -4.96 16.78
CA LEU A 43 -7.91 -5.14 15.87
C LEU A 43 -7.95 -6.48 15.11
N ALA A 44 -8.44 -7.56 15.74
CA ALA A 44 -8.57 -8.86 15.11
C ALA A 44 -9.49 -8.83 13.86
N PHE A 45 -10.54 -8.00 13.89
CA PHE A 45 -11.45 -7.83 12.76
C PHE A 45 -10.72 -7.14 11.59
N ASP A 46 -10.02 -6.04 11.84
CA ASP A 46 -9.24 -5.33 10.81
C ASP A 46 -8.21 -6.26 10.16
N VAL A 47 -7.51 -7.06 10.98
CA VAL A 47 -6.54 -8.06 10.49
C VAL A 47 -7.20 -9.09 9.58
N LEU A 48 -8.40 -9.56 9.92
CA LEU A 48 -9.15 -10.48 9.06
C LEU A 48 -9.57 -9.84 7.73
N LEU A 49 -9.97 -8.56 7.75
CA LEU A 49 -10.29 -7.84 6.52
C LEU A 49 -9.05 -7.69 5.62
N HIS A 50 -7.89 -7.35 6.19
CA HIS A 50 -6.62 -7.28 5.46
C HIS A 50 -6.16 -8.65 4.95
N LEU A 51 -6.44 -9.74 5.69
CA LEU A 51 -6.19 -11.08 5.20
C LEU A 51 -7.04 -11.38 3.95
N GLY A 52 -8.29 -10.92 3.92
CA GLY A 52 -9.16 -11.02 2.74
C GLY A 52 -8.56 -10.33 1.51
N THR A 53 -8.07 -9.10 1.67
CA THR A 53 -7.43 -8.36 0.56
C THR A 53 -6.08 -8.95 0.16
N LEU A 54 -5.30 -9.46 1.11
CA LEU A 54 -4.07 -10.20 0.83
C LEU A 54 -4.35 -11.44 -0.02
N MET A 55 -5.38 -12.23 0.31
CA MET A 55 -5.77 -13.40 -0.49
C MET A 55 -6.13 -12.99 -1.93
N ALA A 56 -6.81 -11.86 -2.12
CA ALA A 56 -7.10 -11.35 -3.46
C ALA A 56 -5.81 -11.00 -4.24
N LEU A 57 -4.82 -10.37 -3.59
CA LEU A 57 -3.51 -10.10 -4.21
C LEU A 57 -2.77 -11.39 -4.56
N LEU A 58 -2.75 -12.38 -3.68
CA LEU A 58 -2.09 -13.66 -3.92
C LEU A 58 -2.69 -14.39 -5.14
N ILE A 59 -4.01 -14.31 -5.32
CA ILE A 59 -4.71 -14.92 -6.47
C ILE A 59 -4.46 -14.12 -7.75
N TYR A 60 -4.50 -12.79 -7.67
CA TYR A 60 -4.30 -11.90 -8.82
C TYR A 60 -2.85 -11.96 -9.34
N PHE A 61 -1.87 -11.82 -8.46
CA PHE A 61 -0.42 -11.84 -8.75
C PHE A 61 0.19 -13.25 -8.72
N ARG A 62 -0.61 -14.31 -8.86
CA ARG A 62 -0.15 -15.70 -8.71
C ARG A 62 1.00 -16.07 -9.64
N GLU A 63 1.06 -15.51 -10.85
CA GLU A 63 2.12 -15.83 -11.81
C GLU A 63 3.43 -15.10 -11.46
N GLU A 64 3.35 -13.86 -11.00
CA GLU A 64 4.48 -13.09 -10.49
C GLU A 64 5.03 -13.70 -9.20
N ILE A 65 4.15 -14.16 -8.29
CA ILE A 65 4.54 -14.86 -7.07
C ILE A 65 5.23 -16.18 -7.39
N LYS A 66 4.70 -16.98 -8.33
CA LYS A 66 5.38 -18.18 -8.83
C LYS A 66 6.74 -17.84 -9.43
N SER A 67 6.84 -16.76 -10.21
CA SER A 67 8.10 -16.32 -10.80
C SER A 67 9.11 -15.94 -9.72
N ILE A 68 8.71 -15.14 -8.72
CA ILE A 68 9.52 -14.80 -7.53
C ILE A 68 10.01 -16.07 -6.83
N PHE A 69 9.09 -16.99 -6.52
CA PHE A 69 9.39 -18.26 -5.86
C PHE A 69 10.45 -19.04 -6.65
N TRP A 70 10.24 -19.24 -7.95
CA TRP A 70 11.21 -19.93 -8.80
C TRP A 70 12.53 -19.17 -8.96
N GLY A 71 12.50 -17.85 -8.86
CA GLY A 71 13.67 -16.99 -8.84
C GLY A 71 14.58 -17.23 -7.64
N LEU A 72 14.01 -17.56 -6.47
CA LEU A 72 14.79 -17.95 -5.28
C LEU A 72 15.57 -19.25 -5.48
N TYR A 73 15.10 -20.12 -6.38
CA TYR A 73 15.79 -21.36 -6.78
C TYR A 73 16.62 -21.20 -8.07
N GLY A 74 16.83 -19.97 -8.55
CA GLY A 74 17.60 -19.70 -9.77
C GLY A 74 16.91 -20.12 -11.07
N ARG A 75 15.60 -20.44 -11.04
CA ARG A 75 14.82 -20.88 -12.21
C ARG A 75 14.10 -19.75 -12.95
N SER A 76 14.08 -18.54 -12.38
CA SER A 76 13.52 -17.35 -13.02
C SER A 76 14.40 -16.13 -12.73
N GLN A 77 15.08 -15.61 -13.75
CA GLN A 77 15.92 -14.42 -13.59
C GLN A 77 15.08 -13.17 -13.28
N GLU A 78 13.92 -13.04 -13.93
CA GLU A 78 12.98 -11.94 -13.68
C GLU A 78 12.44 -12.01 -12.25
N GLY A 79 12.01 -13.18 -11.80
CA GLY A 79 11.56 -13.40 -10.43
C GLY A 79 12.63 -13.14 -9.39
N ALA A 80 13.88 -13.54 -9.64
CA ALA A 80 15.00 -13.28 -8.75
C ALA A 80 15.30 -11.77 -8.64
N ASN A 81 15.22 -11.04 -9.75
CA ASN A 81 15.39 -9.58 -9.77
C ASN A 81 14.26 -8.89 -9.00
N LEU A 82 13.01 -9.30 -9.21
CA LEU A 82 11.84 -8.76 -8.51
C LEU A 82 11.91 -9.03 -7.00
N ALA A 83 12.25 -10.26 -6.59
CA ALA A 83 12.49 -10.63 -5.19
C ALA A 83 13.57 -9.75 -4.55
N ARG A 84 14.66 -9.50 -5.28
CA ARG A 84 15.74 -8.61 -4.82
C ARG A 84 15.25 -7.18 -4.63
N MET A 85 14.46 -6.64 -5.56
CA MET A 85 13.94 -5.28 -5.44
C MET A 85 12.96 -5.14 -4.28
N ILE A 86 12.09 -6.13 -4.06
CA ILE A 86 11.20 -6.18 -2.89
C ILE A 86 12.02 -6.20 -1.60
N ALA A 87 13.03 -7.08 -1.50
CA ALA A 87 13.90 -7.15 -0.33
C ALA A 87 14.63 -5.82 -0.07
N VAL A 88 15.12 -5.16 -1.13
CA VAL A 88 15.76 -3.84 -1.02
C VAL A 88 14.78 -2.77 -0.53
N ALA A 89 13.54 -2.75 -1.02
CA ALA A 89 12.51 -1.82 -0.56
C ALA A 89 12.06 -2.10 0.89
N MET A 90 12.00 -3.37 1.30
CA MET A 90 11.63 -3.74 2.66
C MET A 90 12.58 -3.18 3.73
N VAL A 91 13.88 -3.05 3.43
CA VAL A 91 14.87 -2.54 4.39
C VAL A 91 14.48 -1.15 4.92
N PRO A 92 14.32 -0.09 4.10
CA PRO A 92 13.86 1.20 4.59
C PRO A 92 12.40 1.19 5.04
N THR A 93 11.52 0.35 4.47
CA THR A 93 10.13 0.23 4.97
C THR A 93 10.10 -0.18 6.44
N ILE A 94 10.84 -1.24 6.80
CA ILE A 94 10.90 -1.73 8.18
C ILE A 94 11.63 -0.71 9.06
N ALA A 95 12.76 -0.17 8.60
CA ALA A 95 13.53 0.81 9.37
C ALA A 95 12.70 2.05 9.72
N PHE A 96 12.13 2.74 8.71
CA PHE A 96 11.30 3.92 8.97
C PHE A 96 9.99 3.55 9.66
N GLY A 97 9.41 2.38 9.37
CA GLY A 97 8.20 1.90 10.03
C GLY A 97 8.36 1.73 11.55
N LEU A 98 9.51 1.20 11.98
CA LEU A 98 9.87 1.07 13.40
C LEU A 98 10.24 2.43 14.02
N LEU A 99 11.05 3.24 13.33
CA LEU A 99 11.46 4.56 13.83
C LEU A 99 10.29 5.51 14.05
N THR A 100 9.26 5.43 13.20
CA THR A 100 8.08 6.30 13.29
C THR A 100 6.94 5.70 14.12
N LYS A 101 7.13 4.50 14.72
CA LYS A 101 6.10 3.80 15.49
C LYS A 101 5.46 4.66 16.59
N PRO A 102 6.21 5.38 17.46
CA PRO A 102 5.60 6.20 18.52
C PRO A 102 4.71 7.32 17.94
N SER A 103 5.13 7.94 16.83
CA SER A 103 4.37 8.97 16.15
C SER A 103 3.09 8.43 15.50
N LYS A 104 3.11 7.19 14.99
CA LYS A 104 1.91 6.51 14.46
C LYS A 104 0.91 6.16 15.56
N GLU A 105 1.40 5.73 16.72
CA GLU A 105 0.53 5.47 17.87
C GLU A 105 -0.17 6.75 18.32
N TRP A 106 0.55 7.86 18.43
CA TRP A 106 -0.04 9.17 18.71
C TRP A 106 -1.04 9.61 17.61
N ALA A 107 -0.72 9.37 16.33
CA ALA A 107 -1.59 9.74 15.22
C ALA A 107 -2.97 9.06 15.25
N LYS A 108 -3.05 7.82 15.78
CA LYS A 108 -4.33 7.09 15.92
C LYS A 108 -5.35 7.81 16.77
N ASP A 109 -4.88 8.56 17.78
CA ASP A 109 -5.76 9.31 18.69
C ASP A 109 -6.17 10.69 18.13
N HIS A 110 -5.64 11.06 16.96
CA HIS A 110 -5.81 12.39 16.38
C HIS A 110 -6.38 12.31 14.96
N LEU A 111 -7.71 12.24 14.85
CA LEU A 111 -8.42 12.06 13.57
C LEU A 111 -8.01 13.05 12.46
N TRP A 112 -7.66 14.29 12.83
CA TRP A 112 -7.19 15.30 11.87
C TRP A 112 -5.91 14.89 11.14
N VAL A 113 -5.06 14.05 11.75
CA VAL A 113 -3.85 13.50 11.11
C VAL A 113 -4.23 12.66 9.89
N TYR A 114 -5.29 11.86 10.00
CA TYR A 114 -5.80 11.08 8.86
C TYR A 114 -6.34 11.97 7.75
N GLY A 115 -7.04 13.06 8.11
CA GLY A 115 -7.50 14.06 7.15
C GLY A 115 -6.33 14.70 6.39
N LEU A 116 -5.26 15.09 7.09
CA LEU A 116 -4.04 15.58 6.43
C LEU A 116 -3.35 14.50 5.58
N GLY A 117 -3.31 13.25 6.05
CA GLY A 117 -2.75 12.13 5.30
C GLY A 117 -3.45 11.89 3.96
N LEU A 118 -4.78 12.06 3.91
CA LEU A 118 -5.56 12.02 2.68
C LEU A 118 -5.20 13.17 1.73
N LEU A 119 -5.06 14.39 2.25
CA LEU A 119 -4.64 15.55 1.44
C LEU A 119 -3.23 15.38 0.88
N ILE A 120 -2.29 14.87 1.69
CA ILE A 120 -0.92 14.54 1.26
C ILE A 120 -0.97 13.48 0.16
N THR A 121 -1.76 12.42 0.35
CA THR A 121 -1.94 11.36 -0.66
C THR A 121 -2.48 11.93 -1.97
N ALA A 122 -3.51 12.78 -1.92
CA ALA A 122 -4.08 13.42 -3.09
C ALA A 122 -3.05 14.30 -3.83
N TRP A 123 -2.26 15.07 -3.09
CA TRP A 123 -1.19 15.89 -3.67
C TRP A 123 -0.09 15.05 -4.32
N MET A 124 0.33 13.94 -3.69
CA MET A 124 1.30 13.00 -4.28
C MET A 124 0.78 12.39 -5.58
N LEU A 125 -0.49 11.95 -5.60
CA LEU A 125 -1.11 11.38 -6.80
C LEU A 125 -1.23 12.42 -7.92
N TYR A 126 -1.63 13.65 -7.58
CA TYR A 126 -1.75 14.74 -8.54
C TYR A 126 -0.40 15.02 -9.21
N THR A 127 0.66 15.17 -8.41
CA THR A 127 2.02 15.44 -8.94
C THR A 127 2.58 14.26 -9.75
N ALA A 128 2.33 13.02 -9.31
CA ALA A 128 2.69 11.82 -10.07
C ALA A 128 1.95 11.76 -11.42
N ASN A 129 0.65 12.06 -11.44
CA ASN A 129 -0.15 12.07 -12.66
C ASN A 129 0.33 13.12 -13.66
N LEU A 130 0.68 14.33 -13.21
CA LEU A 130 1.26 15.37 -14.06
C LEU A 130 2.56 14.88 -14.73
N LYS A 131 3.42 14.20 -13.99
CA LYS A 131 4.67 13.66 -14.54
C LYS A 131 4.42 12.49 -15.51
N SER A 132 3.53 11.57 -15.18
CA SER A 132 3.17 10.45 -16.06
C SER A 132 2.44 10.89 -17.33
N ALA A 133 1.75 12.03 -17.33
CA ALA A 133 1.17 12.61 -18.53
C ALA A 133 2.23 13.11 -19.54
N LEU A 134 3.43 13.45 -19.06
CA LEU A 134 4.54 13.92 -19.91
C LEU A 134 5.42 12.79 -20.45
N ASN A 135 5.42 11.62 -19.80
CA ASN A 135 6.27 10.49 -20.17
C ASN A 135 5.60 9.16 -19.77
N ALA A 136 5.52 8.22 -20.72
CA ALA A 136 4.95 6.89 -20.50
C ALA A 136 5.65 6.08 -19.39
N GLY A 137 6.90 6.43 -19.07
CA GLY A 137 7.68 5.84 -17.98
C GLY A 137 8.35 4.52 -18.34
N LYS A 138 9.33 4.11 -17.54
CA LYS A 138 10.08 2.86 -17.72
C LYS A 138 9.30 1.65 -17.17
N PRO A 139 9.45 0.46 -17.76
CA PRO A 139 8.79 -0.75 -17.31
C PRO A 139 9.35 -1.24 -15.96
N LEU A 140 8.62 -2.16 -15.31
CA LEU A 140 9.01 -2.74 -14.02
C LEU A 140 10.38 -3.44 -14.06
N SER A 141 10.75 -4.05 -15.18
CA SER A 141 12.05 -4.69 -15.39
C SER A 141 13.24 -3.71 -15.30
N SER A 142 13.00 -2.41 -15.45
CA SER A 142 14.00 -1.34 -15.37
C SER A 142 14.03 -0.63 -14.02
N LEU A 143 13.32 -1.17 -13.01
CA LEU A 143 13.37 -0.69 -11.63
C LEU A 143 14.74 -1.02 -11.04
N ASP A 144 15.43 0.02 -10.54
CA ASP A 144 16.74 -0.13 -9.93
C ASP A 144 16.67 -0.09 -8.39
N LYS A 145 17.82 -0.37 -7.74
CA LYS A 145 17.89 -0.37 -6.28
C LYS A 145 17.61 1.00 -5.66
N SER A 146 17.95 2.11 -6.34
CA SER A 146 17.69 3.45 -5.84
C SER A 146 16.19 3.74 -5.81
N ASP A 147 15.46 3.30 -6.84
CA ASP A 147 14.00 3.37 -6.88
C ASP A 147 13.36 2.52 -5.78
N ALA A 148 13.80 1.26 -5.64
CA ALA A 148 13.30 0.36 -4.60
C ALA A 148 13.51 0.95 -3.19
N LEU A 149 14.69 1.50 -2.90
CA LEU A 149 14.98 2.15 -1.62
C LEU A 149 14.08 3.36 -1.36
N ALA A 150 13.88 4.22 -2.36
CA ALA A 150 13.04 5.40 -2.24
C ALA A 150 11.58 5.02 -1.97
N ILE A 151 11.04 4.07 -2.76
CA ILE A 151 9.67 3.54 -2.60
C ILE A 151 9.50 2.90 -1.22
N GLY A 152 10.47 2.10 -0.79
CA GLY A 152 10.46 1.49 0.53
C GLY A 152 10.49 2.51 1.67
N ALA A 153 11.28 3.58 1.53
CA ALA A 153 11.36 4.65 2.52
C ALA A 153 10.03 5.39 2.66
N ILE A 154 9.41 5.81 1.55
CA ILE A 154 8.12 6.50 1.62
C ILE A 154 7.00 5.60 2.16
N GLN A 155 7.05 4.29 1.90
CA GLN A 155 6.11 3.32 2.49
C GLN A 155 6.25 3.28 4.02
N GLY A 156 7.48 3.18 4.53
CA GLY A 156 7.75 3.14 5.97
C GLY A 156 7.36 4.43 6.68
N ILE A 157 7.64 5.59 6.06
CA ILE A 157 7.29 6.92 6.57
C ILE A 157 5.78 7.15 6.52
N GLY A 158 5.12 6.87 5.39
CA GLY A 158 3.72 7.21 5.18
C GLY A 158 2.74 6.32 5.97
N GLY A 159 3.06 5.03 6.13
CA GLY A 159 2.16 4.09 6.79
C GLY A 159 1.80 4.55 8.20
N GLY A 160 0.52 4.54 8.56
CA GLY A 160 0.04 4.87 9.90
C GLY A 160 -0.24 6.35 10.19
N PHE A 161 0.03 7.28 9.26
CA PHE A 161 -0.38 8.69 9.35
C PHE A 161 -1.63 9.01 8.51
N GLY A 162 -2.42 8.00 8.17
CA GLY A 162 -3.53 8.12 7.22
C GLY A 162 -3.13 8.36 5.76
N ILE A 163 -1.83 8.46 5.45
CA ILE A 163 -1.30 8.45 4.08
C ILE A 163 -1.51 7.06 3.49
N SER A 164 -2.06 7.00 2.27
CA SER A 164 -2.26 5.73 1.57
C SER A 164 -0.92 5.08 1.23
N ARG A 165 -0.70 3.84 1.68
CA ARG A 165 0.49 3.04 1.31
C ARG A 165 0.62 2.89 -0.21
N SER A 166 -0.45 2.46 -0.87
CA SER A 166 -0.47 2.30 -2.32
C SER A 166 -0.33 3.65 -3.01
N GLY A 167 -1.03 4.69 -2.55
CA GLY A 167 -0.92 6.05 -3.08
C GLY A 167 0.50 6.61 -2.99
N SER A 168 1.18 6.49 -1.86
CA SER A 168 2.51 7.04 -1.68
C SER A 168 3.57 6.30 -2.50
N THR A 169 3.48 4.97 -2.55
CA THR A 169 4.45 4.13 -3.30
C THR A 169 4.25 4.20 -4.81
N ILE A 170 3.00 4.20 -5.29
CA ILE A 170 2.69 4.41 -6.71
C ILE A 170 3.15 5.79 -7.15
N SER A 171 2.82 6.83 -6.36
CA SER A 171 3.18 8.21 -6.70
C SER A 171 4.70 8.38 -6.75
N LEU A 172 5.42 7.90 -5.73
CA LEU A 172 6.87 8.01 -5.75
C LEU A 172 7.50 7.18 -6.87
N GLY A 173 6.98 5.97 -7.16
CA GLY A 173 7.44 5.17 -8.29
C GLY A 173 7.29 5.90 -9.63
N ALA A 174 6.14 6.51 -9.87
CA ALA A 174 5.89 7.34 -11.04
C ALA A 174 6.79 8.60 -11.06
N LEU A 175 7.00 9.24 -9.92
CA LEU A 175 7.93 10.36 -9.76
C LEU A 175 9.40 9.95 -9.97
N ARG A 176 9.74 8.68 -9.77
CA ARG A 176 11.03 8.08 -10.11
C ARG A 176 11.12 7.64 -11.58
N GLY A 177 10.07 7.84 -12.35
CA GLY A 177 10.03 7.61 -13.79
C GLY A 177 9.52 6.23 -14.20
N LEU A 178 9.00 5.42 -13.27
CA LEU A 178 8.27 4.20 -13.63
C LEU A 178 6.95 4.56 -14.35
N SER A 179 6.50 3.69 -15.25
CA SER A 179 5.13 3.79 -15.75
C SER A 179 4.13 3.57 -14.60
N LEU A 180 2.93 4.15 -14.69
CA LEU A 180 1.90 3.96 -13.65
C LEU A 180 1.58 2.48 -13.44
N ASN A 181 1.57 1.68 -14.51
CA ASN A 181 1.37 0.24 -14.42
C ASN A 181 2.52 -0.43 -13.64
N ALA A 182 3.78 -0.09 -13.94
CA ALA A 182 4.93 -0.65 -13.24
C ALA A 182 4.96 -0.26 -11.76
N ALA A 183 4.70 1.02 -11.46
CA ALA A 183 4.64 1.52 -10.08
C ALA A 183 3.52 0.85 -9.28
N THR A 184 2.35 0.64 -9.89
CA THR A 184 1.20 -0.06 -9.29
C THR A 184 1.50 -1.52 -9.01
N ARG A 185 2.06 -2.25 -9.99
CA ARG A 185 2.44 -3.66 -9.78
C ARG A 185 3.48 -3.81 -8.68
N PHE A 186 4.52 -2.97 -8.68
CA PHE A 186 5.54 -3.02 -7.62
C PHE A 186 4.97 -2.68 -6.24
N SER A 187 4.11 -1.65 -6.14
CA SER A 187 3.43 -1.25 -4.91
C SER A 187 2.60 -2.38 -4.28
N PHE A 188 1.84 -3.10 -5.10
CA PHE A 188 1.02 -4.23 -4.62
C PHE A 188 1.83 -5.48 -4.30
N LEU A 189 2.93 -5.74 -5.01
CA LEU A 189 3.82 -6.85 -4.67
C LEU A 189 4.64 -6.57 -3.40
N LEU A 190 4.88 -5.30 -3.08
CA LEU A 190 5.67 -4.87 -1.93
C LEU A 190 4.89 -4.87 -0.60
N GLY A 191 3.60 -4.52 -0.61
CA GLY A 191 2.84 -4.30 0.62
C GLY A 191 1.74 -5.32 0.84
#